data_AF-A0AAW9R8J1-F1
#
_entry.id   AF-A0AAW9R8J1-F1
#
_cell.length_a   1.000
_cell.length_b   1.000
_cell.length_c   1.000
_cell.angle_alpha   90.00
_cell.angle_beta   90.00
_cell.angle_gamma   90.00
#
_symmetry.space_group_name_H-M   'P 1'
#
loop_
_entity.id
_entity.type
_entity.pdbx_description
1 polymer ?
#
loop_
_entity_poly.entity_id
_entity_poly.type
_entity_poly.pdbx_seq_one_letter_code
_entity_poly.pdbx_strand_id
1 'polypeptide(L)'
;MYLTIGVTAHRDLVATEIPVLESRVRGFLQGLQARFPDLELELLSPLAAGGDQLVARVALDLGVSLIAVLPMAQSEYERDFESSEELRRFRGLIDAAGRVVELPLHDGSELTPDATAASIRDRQYAQAGVFISNHCQVLLALWDGHELPLVGGTAQVIRYHLSAVMEGFEAPDTSAHLLADSENDLACHIVCSRDRPKGEPAAGLKPMEQYWITSQHGRLPGADMPAEYAIMLDRLQAFERDRARLEAADLEGRGLLDDELPGAPPPESARYVEALHVAADRLALKYQKRVNRGLYGIHTLAILMGLVFIVYSEYPAPDFLVWIFLALFFAGVALHVAGDRREWHRKYLDYRALAEALRVQFYWNLAGVVEANSVAFAYENFLQKQDVELGWIRHVMRAASLLRTRGEEADPAWTGWVIERWVGDTGSGGQLAYYSRKEVQNSNNYHRTEWLGRVCLWSGIGIAFILGLASGVLSESQQAILLVLMGMLPLIAGVRDTISHKKAEKELIKQYRFMARIFTNARQLLRGSTDLAFRRRVLKALGEAALEEGAEWILMHRSRPLEHQGLS
;
A
#
# COMPACT_ATOMS: atom_id res chain seq x y z
N MET A 1 -2.77 -13.98 -3.58
CA MET A 1 -3.52 -12.73 -3.37
C MET A 1 -4.45 -12.53 -4.54
N TYR A 2 -5.50 -11.72 -4.38
CA TYR A 2 -6.48 -11.49 -5.45
C TYR A 2 -6.29 -10.16 -6.17
N LEU A 3 -6.58 -10.15 -7.47
CA LEU A 3 -6.99 -8.99 -8.24
C LEU A 3 -8.52 -8.96 -8.26
N THR A 4 -9.08 -8.07 -7.46
CA THR A 4 -10.50 -7.92 -7.19
C THR A 4 -11.14 -7.02 -8.24
N ILE A 5 -12.15 -7.55 -8.93
CA ILE A 5 -12.93 -6.87 -9.97
C ILE A 5 -14.33 -6.61 -9.43
N GLY A 6 -14.73 -5.35 -9.38
CA GLY A 6 -16.10 -4.95 -9.03
C GLY A 6 -16.98 -5.00 -10.27
N VAL A 7 -18.27 -5.30 -10.10
CA VAL A 7 -19.23 -5.28 -11.21
C VAL A 7 -20.35 -4.32 -10.92
N THR A 8 -20.73 -3.57 -11.95
CA THR A 8 -22.01 -2.85 -11.99
C THR A 8 -22.61 -2.96 -13.39
N ALA A 9 -23.87 -3.34 -13.48
CA ALA A 9 -24.53 -3.54 -14.76
C ALA A 9 -26.01 -3.15 -14.75
N HIS A 10 -26.56 -2.94 -15.95
CA HIS A 10 -28.00 -2.82 -16.15
C HIS A 10 -28.74 -4.15 -15.92
N ARG A 11 -29.98 -4.04 -15.44
CA ARG A 11 -30.83 -5.21 -15.14
C ARG A 11 -31.54 -5.76 -16.39
N ASP A 12 -31.86 -4.88 -17.32
CA ASP A 12 -32.69 -5.08 -18.50
C ASP A 12 -31.83 -5.11 -19.77
N LEU A 13 -30.96 -6.11 -19.93
CA LEU A 13 -30.10 -6.26 -21.11
C LEU A 13 -30.89 -6.77 -22.32
N VAL A 14 -30.55 -6.30 -23.53
CA VAL A 14 -31.16 -6.77 -24.78
C VAL A 14 -30.71 -8.20 -25.11
N ALA A 15 -31.67 -9.10 -25.34
CA ALA A 15 -31.41 -10.53 -25.52
C ALA A 15 -30.44 -10.88 -26.66
N THR A 16 -30.45 -10.12 -27.77
CA THR A 16 -29.56 -10.35 -28.93
C THR A 16 -28.11 -9.93 -28.65
N GLU A 17 -27.88 -9.09 -27.64
CA GLU A 17 -26.55 -8.62 -27.26
C GLU A 17 -25.86 -9.56 -26.26
N ILE A 18 -26.63 -10.35 -25.51
CA ILE A 18 -26.14 -11.23 -24.44
C ILE A 18 -24.95 -12.11 -24.86
N PRO A 19 -24.98 -12.85 -26.00
CA PRO A 19 -23.85 -13.71 -26.38
C PRO A 19 -22.55 -12.93 -26.64
N VAL A 20 -22.66 -11.71 -27.19
CA VAL A 20 -21.50 -10.85 -27.46
C VAL A 20 -20.98 -10.25 -26.14
N LEU A 21 -21.87 -9.82 -25.25
CA LEU A 21 -21.50 -9.37 -23.90
C LEU A 21 -20.76 -10.47 -23.13
N GLU A 22 -21.27 -11.70 -23.13
CA GLU A 22 -20.59 -12.83 -22.49
C GLU A 22 -19.19 -13.07 -23.08
N SER A 23 -19.04 -12.97 -24.41
CA SER A 23 -17.73 -13.09 -25.06
C SER A 23 -16.78 -11.95 -24.67
N ARG A 24 -17.27 -10.71 -24.53
CA ARG A 24 -16.45 -9.55 -24.14
C ARG A 24 -16.00 -9.64 -22.69
N VAL A 25 -16.92 -9.99 -21.78
CA VAL A 25 -16.61 -10.24 -20.37
C VAL A 25 -15.58 -11.36 -20.22
N ARG A 26 -15.76 -12.47 -20.96
CA ARG A 26 -14.80 -13.58 -20.96
C ARG A 26 -13.42 -13.13 -21.42
N GLY A 27 -13.35 -12.40 -22.54
CA GLY A 27 -12.08 -11.86 -23.06
C GLY A 27 -11.39 -10.89 -22.11
N PHE A 28 -12.16 -10.04 -21.43
CA PHE A 28 -11.66 -9.13 -20.39
C PHE A 28 -11.02 -9.88 -19.22
N LEU A 29 -11.74 -10.84 -18.63
CA LEU A 29 -11.25 -11.64 -17.50
C LEU A 29 -10.01 -12.46 -17.88
N GLN A 30 -10.03 -13.11 -19.05
CA GLN A 30 -8.87 -13.86 -19.56
C GLN A 30 -7.67 -12.95 -19.84
N GLY A 31 -7.90 -11.73 -20.33
CA GLY A 31 -6.84 -10.74 -20.53
C GLY A 31 -6.16 -10.35 -19.23
N LEU A 32 -6.92 -10.16 -18.15
CA LEU A 32 -6.37 -9.90 -16.82
C LEU A 32 -5.60 -11.11 -16.27
N GLN A 33 -6.13 -12.34 -16.38
CA GLN A 33 -5.44 -13.57 -15.98
C GLN A 33 -4.10 -13.74 -16.71
N ALA A 34 -4.07 -13.47 -18.03
CA ALA A 34 -2.87 -13.60 -18.84
C ALA A 34 -1.81 -12.55 -18.49
N ARG A 35 -2.24 -11.32 -18.17
CA ARG A 35 -1.33 -10.21 -17.83
C ARG A 35 -0.77 -10.30 -16.41
N PHE A 36 -1.58 -10.78 -15.46
CA PHE A 36 -1.23 -10.84 -14.04
C PHE A 36 -1.28 -12.27 -13.49
N PRO A 37 -0.46 -13.21 -14.01
CA PRO A 37 -0.56 -14.64 -13.69
C PRO A 37 -0.23 -15.00 -12.23
N ASP A 38 0.51 -14.17 -11.50
CA ASP A 38 0.74 -14.42 -10.06
C ASP A 38 -0.42 -13.94 -9.16
N LEU A 39 -1.46 -13.30 -9.72
CA LEU A 39 -2.65 -12.86 -9.00
C LEU A 39 -3.86 -13.70 -9.41
N GLU A 40 -4.56 -14.28 -8.43
CA GLU A 40 -5.85 -14.92 -8.67
C GLU A 40 -6.92 -13.84 -8.90
N LEU A 41 -7.92 -14.09 -9.75
CA LEU A 41 -9.01 -13.13 -9.91
C LEU A 41 -10.12 -13.39 -8.90
N GLU A 42 -10.75 -12.32 -8.43
CA GLU A 42 -11.92 -12.37 -7.56
C GLU A 42 -12.95 -11.34 -8.03
N LEU A 43 -14.22 -11.73 -8.11
CA LEU A 43 -15.32 -10.88 -8.55
C LEU A 43 -16.16 -10.43 -7.35
N LEU A 44 -16.35 -9.12 -7.18
CA LEU A 44 -17.35 -8.54 -6.30
C LEU A 44 -18.59 -8.19 -7.11
N SER A 45 -19.73 -8.78 -6.78
CA SER A 45 -21.00 -8.53 -7.48
C SER A 45 -22.16 -8.44 -6.48
N PRO A 46 -23.12 -7.51 -6.68
CA PRO A 46 -24.32 -7.49 -5.86
C PRO A 46 -25.37 -8.50 -6.34
N LEU A 47 -25.10 -9.21 -7.43
CA LEU A 47 -25.96 -10.26 -8.00
C LEU A 47 -27.37 -9.79 -8.37
N ALA A 48 -27.52 -8.50 -8.68
CA ALA A 48 -28.79 -7.98 -9.19
C ALA A 48 -29.17 -8.70 -10.50
N ALA A 49 -30.48 -8.87 -10.73
CA ALA A 49 -30.98 -9.51 -11.95
C ALA A 49 -30.39 -8.83 -13.20
N GLY A 50 -30.08 -9.62 -14.24
CA GLY A 50 -29.53 -9.11 -15.49
C GLY A 50 -28.01 -9.20 -15.57
N GLY A 51 -27.34 -8.07 -15.85
CA GLY A 51 -25.92 -8.05 -16.18
C GLY A 51 -24.98 -8.50 -15.05
N ASP A 52 -25.29 -8.21 -13.80
CA ASP A 52 -24.44 -8.62 -12.66
C ASP A 52 -24.38 -10.14 -12.53
N GLN A 53 -25.51 -10.83 -12.75
CA GLN A 53 -25.58 -12.29 -12.76
C GLN A 53 -24.92 -12.90 -14.01
N LEU A 54 -25.00 -12.23 -15.17
CA LEU A 54 -24.29 -12.65 -16.38
C LEU A 54 -22.78 -12.67 -16.14
N VAL A 55 -22.23 -11.57 -15.59
CA VAL A 55 -20.80 -11.47 -15.30
C VAL A 55 -20.38 -12.50 -14.25
N ALA A 56 -21.17 -12.66 -13.18
CA ALA A 56 -20.90 -13.65 -12.13
C ALA A 56 -20.81 -15.08 -12.69
N ARG A 57 -21.73 -15.46 -13.57
CA ARG A 57 -21.70 -16.77 -14.23
C ARG A 57 -20.47 -16.95 -15.11
N VAL A 58 -20.14 -15.96 -15.94
CA VAL A 58 -18.94 -16.01 -16.80
C VAL A 58 -17.66 -16.11 -15.97
N ALA A 59 -17.59 -15.43 -14.83
CA ALA A 59 -16.47 -15.51 -13.91
C ALA A 59 -16.33 -16.92 -13.32
N LEU A 60 -17.42 -17.50 -12.79
CA LEU A 60 -17.43 -18.87 -12.26
C LEU A 60 -17.02 -19.91 -13.32
N ASP A 61 -17.50 -19.76 -14.57
CA ASP A 61 -17.10 -20.63 -15.69
C ASP A 61 -15.60 -20.59 -16.00
N LEU A 62 -14.93 -19.49 -15.65
CA LEU A 62 -13.48 -19.30 -15.80
C LEU A 62 -12.69 -19.68 -14.55
N GLY A 63 -13.35 -20.18 -13.50
CA GLY A 63 -12.73 -20.51 -12.21
C GLY A 63 -12.35 -19.27 -11.38
N VAL A 64 -12.95 -18.12 -11.67
CA VAL A 64 -12.76 -16.89 -10.89
C VAL A 64 -13.63 -16.97 -9.62
N SER A 65 -13.04 -16.65 -8.47
CA SER A 65 -13.77 -16.63 -7.19
C SER A 65 -14.84 -15.55 -7.19
N LEU A 66 -16.00 -15.82 -6.59
CA LEU A 66 -17.11 -14.88 -6.46
C LEU A 66 -17.34 -14.51 -4.99
N ILE A 67 -17.39 -13.21 -4.71
CA ILE A 67 -17.93 -12.64 -3.48
C ILE A 67 -19.25 -11.94 -3.80
N ALA A 68 -20.33 -12.41 -3.19
CA ALA A 68 -21.64 -11.78 -3.27
C ALA A 68 -21.73 -10.64 -2.24
N VAL A 69 -21.90 -9.39 -2.69
CA VAL A 69 -22.05 -8.21 -1.83
C VAL A 69 -23.51 -7.80 -1.80
N LEU A 70 -24.25 -8.20 -0.78
CA LEU A 70 -25.68 -7.95 -0.70
C LEU A 70 -25.96 -6.57 -0.06
N PRO A 71 -26.84 -5.75 -0.65
CA PRO A 71 -27.18 -4.43 -0.11
C PRO A 71 -27.89 -4.52 1.25
N MET A 72 -28.45 -5.68 1.59
CA MET A 72 -29.15 -5.97 2.82
C MET A 72 -29.10 -7.48 3.09
N ALA A 73 -29.66 -7.93 4.22
CA ALA A 73 -29.76 -9.36 4.55
C ALA A 73 -30.37 -10.15 3.38
N GLN A 74 -29.86 -11.37 3.13
CA GLN A 74 -30.26 -12.18 1.98
C GLN A 74 -31.78 -12.36 1.91
N SER A 75 -32.44 -12.64 3.04
CA SER A 75 -33.89 -12.84 3.11
C SER A 75 -34.70 -11.61 2.68
N GLU A 76 -34.20 -10.40 2.95
CA GLU A 76 -34.83 -9.16 2.51
C GLU A 76 -34.56 -8.88 1.03
N TYR A 77 -33.35 -9.19 0.57
CA TYR A 77 -32.96 -8.97 -0.83
C TYR A 77 -33.68 -9.92 -1.79
N GLU A 78 -33.93 -11.16 -1.37
CA GLU A 78 -34.69 -12.15 -2.15
C GLU A 78 -36.10 -11.67 -2.53
N ARG A 79 -36.67 -10.73 -1.77
CA ARG A 79 -38.00 -10.15 -2.03
C ARG A 79 -38.03 -9.22 -3.24
N ASP A 80 -36.87 -8.81 -3.75
CA ASP A 80 -36.75 -7.88 -4.87
C ASP A 80 -36.70 -8.61 -6.23
N PHE A 81 -36.75 -9.95 -6.23
CA PHE A 81 -36.82 -10.78 -7.43
C PHE A 81 -38.28 -11.16 -7.74
N GLU A 82 -38.75 -10.84 -8.94
CA GLU A 82 -40.17 -10.96 -9.30
C GLU A 82 -40.55 -12.40 -9.66
N SER A 83 -39.63 -13.15 -10.28
CA SER A 83 -39.90 -14.51 -10.77
C SER A 83 -39.19 -15.60 -9.96
N SER A 84 -39.82 -16.77 -9.85
CA SER A 84 -39.20 -17.94 -9.21
C SER A 84 -37.95 -18.44 -9.96
N GLU A 85 -37.80 -18.10 -11.24
CA GLU A 85 -36.60 -18.44 -12.02
C GLU A 85 -35.43 -17.52 -11.71
N GLU A 86 -35.66 -16.21 -11.59
CA GLU A 86 -34.63 -15.26 -11.13
C GLU A 86 -34.15 -15.59 -9.73
N LEU A 87 -35.08 -15.90 -8.82
CA LEU A 87 -34.73 -16.28 -7.45
C LEU A 87 -33.90 -17.58 -7.40
N ARG A 88 -34.24 -18.58 -8.24
CA ARG A 88 -33.44 -19.82 -8.36
C ARG A 88 -32.03 -19.54 -8.89
N ARG A 89 -31.91 -18.67 -9.89
CA ARG A 89 -30.59 -18.26 -10.44
C ARG A 89 -29.77 -17.51 -9.39
N PHE A 90 -30.38 -16.56 -8.68
CA PHE A 90 -29.74 -15.84 -7.59
C PHE A 90 -29.23 -16.78 -6.50
N ARG A 91 -30.08 -17.68 -5.98
CA ARG A 91 -29.67 -18.66 -4.96
C ARG A 91 -28.55 -19.59 -5.45
N GLY A 92 -28.61 -20.05 -6.70
CA GLY A 92 -27.54 -20.85 -7.28
C GLY A 92 -26.20 -20.12 -7.35
N LEU A 93 -26.21 -18.81 -7.60
CA LEU A 93 -24.99 -17.98 -7.58
C LEU A 93 -24.50 -17.71 -6.16
N ILE A 94 -25.40 -17.54 -5.19
CA ILE A 94 -25.05 -17.43 -3.76
C ILE A 94 -24.39 -18.71 -3.27
N ASP A 95 -24.95 -19.88 -3.60
CA ASP A 95 -24.40 -21.17 -3.19
C ASP A 95 -23.02 -21.44 -3.84
N ALA A 96 -22.76 -20.88 -5.02
CA ALA A 96 -21.48 -20.96 -5.71
C ALA A 96 -20.47 -19.88 -5.27
N ALA A 97 -20.91 -18.84 -4.54
CA ALA A 97 -20.03 -17.78 -4.06
C ALA A 97 -19.10 -18.32 -2.97
N GLY A 98 -17.81 -18.01 -3.05
CA GLY A 98 -16.85 -18.36 -2.01
C GLY A 98 -17.10 -17.62 -0.70
N ARG A 99 -17.80 -16.48 -0.77
CA ARG A 99 -18.16 -15.65 0.37
C ARG A 99 -19.38 -14.78 0.08
N VAL A 100 -20.19 -14.55 1.11
CA VAL A 100 -21.30 -13.58 1.09
C VAL A 100 -21.00 -12.48 2.10
N VAL A 101 -21.14 -11.23 1.69
CA VAL A 101 -21.01 -10.04 2.53
C VAL A 101 -22.36 -9.33 2.54
N GLU A 102 -23.07 -9.43 3.65
CA GLU A 102 -24.30 -8.67 3.87
C GLU A 102 -23.94 -7.31 4.46
N LEU A 103 -24.39 -6.23 3.81
CA LEU A 103 -24.14 -4.90 4.31
C LEU A 103 -25.13 -4.54 5.41
N PRO A 104 -24.66 -3.91 6.51
CA PRO A 104 -25.53 -3.49 7.60
C PRO A 104 -26.47 -2.40 7.09
N LEU A 105 -27.69 -2.40 7.63
CA LEU A 105 -28.63 -1.34 7.31
C LEU A 105 -28.02 0.01 7.73
N HIS A 106 -27.98 0.95 6.80
CA HIS A 106 -27.63 2.33 7.10
C HIS A 106 -28.35 2.83 8.35
N ASP A 107 -27.60 3.42 9.30
CA ASP A 107 -28.16 3.99 10.53
C ASP A 107 -29.23 5.03 10.15
N GLY A 108 -30.45 4.81 10.63
CA GLY A 108 -31.58 5.69 10.38
C GLY A 108 -31.49 7.05 11.08
N SER A 109 -30.43 7.32 11.85
CA SER A 109 -30.22 8.57 12.59
C SER A 109 -30.06 9.81 11.69
N GLU A 110 -29.63 9.63 10.44
CA GLU A 110 -29.53 10.68 9.42
C GLU A 110 -30.73 10.72 8.45
N LEU A 111 -31.77 9.93 8.69
CA LEU A 111 -32.99 10.00 7.88
C LEU A 111 -33.80 11.23 8.27
N THR A 112 -34.19 12.02 7.27
CA THR A 112 -35.27 12.98 7.46
C THR A 112 -36.54 12.21 7.91
N PRO A 113 -37.38 12.79 8.79
CA PRO A 113 -38.61 12.15 9.25
C PRO A 113 -39.55 11.68 8.12
N ASP A 114 -39.37 12.22 6.91
CA ASP A 114 -40.17 11.94 5.72
C ASP A 114 -39.54 10.92 4.75
N ALA A 115 -38.45 10.24 5.12
CA ALA A 115 -37.81 9.25 4.26
C ALA A 115 -38.74 8.06 3.97
N THR A 116 -39.09 7.87 2.70
CA THR A 116 -39.91 6.74 2.25
C THR A 116 -39.13 5.42 2.30
N ALA A 117 -39.86 4.30 2.40
CA ALA A 117 -39.26 2.96 2.31
C ALA A 117 -38.47 2.74 1.00
N ALA A 118 -38.91 3.36 -0.11
CA ALA A 118 -38.19 3.31 -1.39
C ALA A 118 -36.85 4.06 -1.32
N SER A 119 -36.84 5.29 -0.77
CA SER A 119 -35.60 6.06 -0.60
C SER A 119 -34.59 5.41 0.35
N ILE A 120 -35.07 4.67 1.36
CA ILE A 120 -34.20 3.90 2.26
C ILE A 120 -33.56 2.73 1.50
N ARG A 121 -34.34 2.03 0.65
CA ARG A 121 -33.82 0.94 -0.17
C ARG A 121 -32.83 1.41 -1.23
N ASP A 122 -33.11 2.51 -1.92
CA ASP A 122 -32.19 3.09 -2.91
C ASP A 122 -30.84 3.45 -2.27
N ARG A 123 -30.84 3.93 -1.01
CA ARG A 123 -29.61 4.15 -0.24
C ARG A 123 -28.85 2.86 0.07
N GLN A 124 -29.51 1.72 0.28
CA GLN A 124 -28.82 0.44 0.47
C GLN A 124 -28.14 -0.03 -0.82
N TYR A 125 -28.78 0.16 -1.97
CA TYR A 125 -28.18 -0.12 -3.27
C TYR A 125 -26.98 0.79 -3.55
N ALA A 126 -27.10 2.09 -3.23
CA ALA A 126 -26.00 3.04 -3.26
C ALA A 126 -24.84 2.59 -2.36
N GLN A 127 -25.12 2.19 -1.12
CA GLN A 127 -24.12 1.68 -0.18
C GLN A 127 -23.39 0.43 -0.71
N ALA A 128 -24.10 -0.49 -1.36
CA ALA A 128 -23.48 -1.65 -2.03
C ALA A 128 -22.58 -1.24 -3.19
N GLY A 129 -23.03 -0.30 -4.03
CA GLY A 129 -22.21 0.24 -5.12
C GLY A 129 -20.94 0.93 -4.61
N VAL A 130 -21.05 1.76 -3.56
CA VAL A 130 -19.92 2.40 -2.87
C VAL A 130 -18.96 1.35 -2.31
N PHE A 131 -19.49 0.31 -1.66
CA PHE A 131 -18.68 -0.77 -1.11
C PHE A 131 -17.86 -1.49 -2.19
N ILE A 132 -18.51 -1.91 -3.27
CA ILE A 132 -17.88 -2.60 -4.39
C ILE A 132 -16.82 -1.72 -5.03
N SER A 133 -17.17 -0.47 -5.33
CA SER A 133 -16.25 0.53 -5.89
C SER A 133 -15.00 0.64 -5.02
N ASN A 134 -15.17 0.83 -3.71
CA ASN A 134 -14.05 1.01 -2.79
C ASN A 134 -13.19 -0.24 -2.67
N HIS A 135 -13.73 -1.46 -2.79
CA HIS A 135 -12.96 -2.69 -2.54
C HIS A 135 -12.48 -3.41 -3.82
N CYS A 136 -12.75 -2.87 -5.00
CA CYS A 136 -12.19 -3.39 -6.26
C CYS A 136 -10.96 -2.61 -6.73
N GLN A 137 -10.06 -3.27 -7.47
CA GLN A 137 -8.99 -2.60 -8.20
C GLN A 137 -9.43 -2.17 -9.60
N VAL A 138 -10.39 -2.89 -10.18
CA VAL A 138 -10.97 -2.60 -11.49
C VAL A 138 -12.48 -2.71 -11.40
N LEU A 139 -13.21 -1.67 -11.80
CA LEU A 139 -14.67 -1.74 -11.95
C LEU A 139 -15.04 -2.14 -13.39
N LEU A 140 -15.71 -3.27 -13.56
CA LEU A 140 -16.32 -3.68 -14.82
C LEU A 140 -17.75 -3.15 -14.89
N ALA A 141 -18.01 -2.27 -15.86
CA ALA A 141 -19.30 -1.64 -16.08
C ALA A 141 -19.96 -2.15 -17.37
N LEU A 142 -21.17 -2.73 -17.26
CA LEU A 142 -22.04 -3.04 -18.41
C LEU A 142 -23.17 -2.01 -18.43
N TRP A 143 -22.95 -0.91 -19.17
CA TRP A 143 -23.76 0.30 -19.07
C TRP A 143 -24.05 0.94 -20.43
N ASP A 144 -25.18 1.63 -20.56
CA ASP A 144 -25.62 2.31 -21.80
C ASP A 144 -24.97 3.68 -22.00
N GLY A 145 -24.25 4.20 -21.00
CA GLY A 145 -23.58 5.50 -21.08
C GLY A 145 -24.46 6.70 -20.72
N HIS A 146 -25.73 6.49 -20.32
CA HIS A 146 -26.63 7.57 -19.93
C HIS A 146 -26.49 7.94 -18.45
N GLU A 147 -26.16 9.20 -18.17
CA GLU A 147 -26.12 9.75 -16.82
C GLU A 147 -27.54 10.04 -16.32
N LEU A 148 -28.08 9.16 -15.47
CA LEU A 148 -29.37 9.33 -14.83
C LEU A 148 -29.17 9.61 -13.33
N PRO A 149 -29.90 10.57 -12.74
CA PRO A 149 -29.77 10.94 -11.32
C PRO A 149 -30.50 9.96 -10.38
N LEU A 150 -30.45 8.67 -10.68
CA LEU A 150 -31.08 7.62 -9.86
C LEU A 150 -30.11 7.18 -8.77
N VAL A 151 -30.52 7.35 -7.50
CA VAL A 151 -29.72 6.95 -6.34
C VAL A 151 -29.45 5.45 -6.38
N GLY A 152 -28.16 5.06 -6.35
CA GLY A 152 -27.75 3.65 -6.38
C GLY A 152 -27.85 2.97 -7.75
N GLY A 153 -28.11 3.71 -8.83
CA GLY A 153 -28.07 3.18 -10.20
C GLY A 153 -26.64 3.01 -10.74
N THR A 154 -26.49 2.20 -11.80
CA THR A 154 -25.20 1.92 -12.47
C THR A 154 -24.41 3.18 -12.80
N ALA A 155 -25.06 4.23 -13.32
CA ALA A 155 -24.41 5.50 -13.66
C ALA A 155 -23.82 6.21 -12.43
N GLN A 156 -24.51 6.18 -11.28
CA GLN A 156 -24.00 6.78 -10.05
C GLN A 156 -22.86 5.96 -9.45
N VAL A 157 -22.89 4.63 -9.54
CA VAL A 157 -21.78 3.79 -9.07
C VAL A 157 -20.51 4.07 -9.88
N ILE A 158 -20.63 4.19 -11.21
CA ILE A 158 -19.52 4.56 -12.09
C ILE A 158 -19.02 5.97 -11.75
N ARG A 159 -19.93 6.94 -11.59
CA ARG A 159 -19.56 8.30 -11.19
C ARG A 159 -18.83 8.32 -9.86
N TYR A 160 -19.34 7.60 -8.86
CA TYR A 160 -18.69 7.46 -7.56
C TYR A 160 -17.31 6.82 -7.67
N HIS A 161 -17.16 5.78 -8.48
CA HIS A 161 -15.86 5.16 -8.71
C HIS A 161 -14.84 6.14 -9.30
N LEU A 162 -15.29 6.98 -10.23
CA LEU A 162 -14.44 7.98 -10.87
C LEU A 162 -14.17 9.20 -9.98
N SER A 163 -15.16 9.69 -9.22
CA SER A 163 -15.06 11.00 -8.55
C SER A 163 -15.12 10.95 -7.03
N ALA A 164 -15.29 9.76 -6.42
CA ALA A 164 -15.57 9.57 -4.99
C ALA A 164 -16.78 10.37 -4.46
N VAL A 165 -17.70 10.76 -5.35
CA VAL A 165 -18.89 11.57 -5.03
C VAL A 165 -20.14 10.85 -5.47
N MET A 166 -21.08 10.65 -4.54
CA MET A 166 -22.41 10.13 -4.83
C MET A 166 -23.47 11.11 -4.32
N GLU A 167 -24.11 11.82 -5.25
CA GLU A 167 -25.17 12.79 -4.92
C GLU A 167 -26.34 12.09 -4.20
N GLY A 168 -26.72 12.60 -3.03
CA GLY A 168 -27.76 12.01 -2.18
C GLY A 168 -27.29 10.92 -1.22
N PHE A 169 -25.99 10.58 -1.26
CA PHE A 169 -25.29 9.67 -0.34
C PHE A 169 -23.96 10.32 0.05
N GLU A 170 -24.02 11.43 0.80
CA GLU A 170 -22.83 12.16 1.25
C GLU A 170 -22.35 11.61 2.60
N ALA A 171 -21.10 11.16 2.66
CA ALA A 171 -20.44 10.87 3.93
C ALA A 171 -19.94 12.19 4.59
N PRO A 172 -19.96 12.32 5.93
CA PRO A 172 -19.72 13.59 6.62
C PRO A 172 -18.35 14.27 6.40
N ASP A 173 -17.37 13.61 5.77
CA ASP A 173 -15.98 14.11 5.70
C ASP A 173 -15.37 14.04 4.28
N THR A 174 -16.19 14.26 3.24
CA THR A 174 -15.78 14.04 1.83
C THR A 174 -14.87 15.14 1.25
N SER A 175 -14.65 16.25 1.95
CA SER A 175 -14.04 17.47 1.39
C SER A 175 -12.55 17.34 1.05
N ALA A 176 -11.77 16.57 1.83
CA ALA A 176 -10.35 16.33 1.56
C ALA A 176 -10.12 15.49 0.30
N HIS A 177 -11.11 14.69 -0.10
CA HIS A 177 -11.02 13.74 -1.22
C HIS A 177 -11.25 14.39 -2.59
N LEU A 178 -11.92 15.54 -2.63
CA LEU A 178 -12.24 16.23 -3.90
C LEU A 178 -11.02 16.77 -4.64
N LEU A 179 -9.89 16.96 -3.95
CA LEU A 179 -8.66 17.55 -4.49
C LEU A 179 -7.53 16.54 -4.68
N ALA A 180 -7.72 15.29 -4.26
CA ALA A 180 -6.71 14.25 -4.40
C ALA A 180 -7.00 13.39 -5.64
N ASP A 181 -5.94 12.98 -6.32
CA ASP A 181 -6.05 12.05 -7.43
C ASP A 181 -6.64 10.71 -6.94
N SER A 182 -7.74 10.27 -7.56
CA SER A 182 -8.32 8.98 -7.24
C SER A 182 -7.48 7.89 -7.89
N GLU A 183 -6.86 7.03 -7.09
CA GLU A 183 -6.11 5.87 -7.58
C GLU A 183 -7.00 4.61 -7.73
N ASN A 184 -8.27 4.72 -7.34
CA ASN A 184 -9.23 3.62 -7.31
C ASN A 184 -10.42 3.94 -8.21
N ASP A 185 -10.12 4.40 -9.41
CA ASP A 185 -11.05 4.93 -10.41
C ASP A 185 -10.93 4.21 -11.77
N LEU A 186 -10.13 3.15 -11.86
CA LEU A 186 -9.96 2.38 -13.08
C LEU A 186 -11.21 1.56 -13.38
N ALA A 187 -11.98 1.97 -14.39
CA ALA A 187 -13.10 1.19 -14.89
C ALA A 187 -12.88 0.70 -16.33
N CYS A 188 -13.35 -0.52 -16.59
CA CYS A 188 -13.53 -1.05 -17.93
C CYS A 188 -15.02 -1.00 -18.26
N HIS A 189 -15.40 -0.24 -19.29
CA HIS A 189 -16.78 -0.11 -19.71
C HIS A 189 -17.02 -0.95 -20.97
N ILE A 190 -17.97 -1.87 -20.90
CA ILE A 190 -18.57 -2.56 -22.04
C ILE A 190 -19.95 -1.94 -22.29
N VAL A 191 -20.13 -1.26 -23.41
CA VAL A 191 -21.37 -0.57 -23.74
C VAL A 191 -22.47 -1.60 -24.03
N CYS A 192 -23.65 -1.45 -23.42
CA CYS A 192 -24.81 -2.30 -23.68
C CYS A 192 -26.09 -1.48 -23.88
N SER A 193 -27.03 -2.02 -24.65
CA SER A 193 -28.37 -1.46 -24.80
C SER A 193 -29.31 -2.02 -23.73
N ARG A 194 -30.39 -1.30 -23.47
CA ARG A 194 -31.45 -1.70 -22.53
C ARG A 194 -32.72 -2.12 -23.24
N ASP A 195 -33.38 -3.17 -22.77
CA ASP A 195 -34.64 -3.69 -23.29
C ASP A 195 -35.84 -2.84 -22.81
N ARG A 196 -35.86 -1.58 -23.25
CA ARG A 196 -36.91 -0.60 -22.91
C ARG A 196 -36.95 0.54 -23.94
N PRO A 197 -38.02 1.35 -23.97
CA PRO A 197 -38.08 2.53 -24.82
C PRO A 197 -36.90 3.49 -24.53
N LYS A 198 -36.21 3.95 -25.59
CA LYS A 198 -34.98 4.77 -25.49
C LYS A 198 -33.84 4.07 -24.74
N GLY A 199 -33.75 2.75 -24.83
CA GLY A 199 -32.64 1.95 -24.29
C GLY A 199 -31.40 1.90 -25.17
N GLU A 200 -31.34 2.67 -26.25
CA GLU A 200 -30.13 2.79 -27.09
C GLU A 200 -28.99 3.48 -26.31
N PRO A 201 -27.71 3.11 -26.56
CA PRO A 201 -26.58 3.74 -25.91
C PRO A 201 -26.52 5.26 -26.12
N ALA A 202 -25.85 5.96 -25.20
CA ALA A 202 -25.66 7.39 -25.27
C ALA A 202 -24.93 7.81 -26.56
N ALA A 203 -25.20 9.04 -27.01
CA ALA A 203 -24.67 9.56 -28.26
C ALA A 203 -23.13 9.44 -28.33
N GLY A 204 -22.63 8.87 -29.43
CA GLY A 204 -21.20 8.64 -29.64
C GLY A 204 -20.67 7.31 -29.12
N LEU A 205 -21.48 6.50 -28.43
CA LEU A 205 -21.15 5.14 -28.04
C LEU A 205 -21.80 4.12 -28.97
N LYS A 206 -21.08 3.04 -29.30
CA LYS A 206 -21.64 1.92 -30.06
C LYS A 206 -21.96 0.75 -29.13
N PRO A 207 -23.07 0.03 -29.33
CA PRO A 207 -23.31 -1.22 -28.60
C PRO A 207 -22.10 -2.16 -28.72
N MET A 208 -21.74 -2.81 -27.62
CA MET A 208 -20.63 -3.76 -27.50
C MET A 208 -19.22 -3.17 -27.66
N GLU A 209 -19.11 -1.84 -27.74
CA GLU A 209 -17.83 -1.14 -27.65
C GLU A 209 -17.24 -1.33 -26.24
N GLN A 210 -15.91 -1.48 -26.17
CA GLN A 210 -15.18 -1.64 -24.92
C GLN A 210 -14.08 -0.59 -24.86
N TYR A 211 -13.95 0.07 -23.70
CA TYR A 211 -12.89 1.04 -23.45
C TYR A 211 -12.56 1.14 -21.95
N TRP A 212 -11.38 1.68 -21.65
CA TRP A 212 -10.98 2.03 -20.30
C TRP A 212 -11.39 3.47 -19.99
N ILE A 213 -11.77 3.75 -18.74
CA ILE A 213 -12.07 5.09 -18.26
C ILE A 213 -11.45 5.32 -16.89
N THR A 214 -10.89 6.51 -16.69
CA THR A 214 -10.36 6.98 -15.41
C THR A 214 -10.77 8.44 -15.20
N SER A 215 -10.67 8.92 -13.97
CA SER A 215 -10.98 10.31 -13.61
C SER A 215 -10.02 11.30 -14.26
N GLN A 216 -8.75 10.91 -14.41
CA GLN A 216 -7.68 11.77 -14.94
C GLN A 216 -7.67 11.83 -16.47
N HIS A 217 -7.89 10.69 -17.13
CA HIS A 217 -7.74 10.58 -18.58
C HIS A 217 -9.06 10.53 -19.35
N GLY A 218 -10.19 10.42 -18.64
CA GLY A 218 -11.48 10.20 -19.28
C GLY A 218 -11.48 8.89 -20.06
N ARG A 219 -12.12 8.88 -21.24
CA ARG A 219 -12.25 7.67 -22.07
C ARG A 219 -10.96 7.43 -22.87
N LEU A 220 -10.37 6.25 -22.67
CA LEU A 220 -9.18 5.80 -23.38
C LEU A 220 -9.55 4.68 -24.36
N PRO A 221 -9.46 4.94 -25.68
CA PRO A 221 -9.81 3.94 -26.68
C PRO A 221 -8.76 2.83 -26.74
N GLY A 222 -9.20 1.58 -26.86
CA GLY A 222 -8.33 0.42 -27.03
C GLY A 222 -8.54 -0.64 -25.96
N ALA A 223 -7.86 -1.78 -26.14
CA ALA A 223 -7.88 -2.90 -25.20
C ALA A 223 -6.88 -2.72 -24.05
N ASP A 224 -5.89 -1.85 -24.23
CA ASP A 224 -4.75 -1.73 -23.33
C ASP A 224 -5.09 -0.85 -22.13
N MET A 225 -4.93 -1.42 -20.93
CA MET A 225 -5.03 -0.69 -19.66
C MET A 225 -3.99 0.43 -19.60
N PRO A 226 -4.31 1.59 -19.00
CA PRO A 226 -3.38 2.71 -18.91
C PRO A 226 -2.11 2.33 -18.11
N ALA A 227 -0.98 2.90 -18.50
CA ALA A 227 0.35 2.45 -18.06
C ALA A 227 0.57 2.57 -16.55
N GLU A 228 0.05 3.62 -15.90
CA GLU A 228 0.19 3.84 -14.46
C GLU A 228 -0.51 2.77 -13.61
N TYR A 229 -1.74 2.39 -13.98
CA TYR A 229 -2.45 1.29 -13.31
C TYR A 229 -1.82 -0.06 -13.61
N ALA A 230 -1.31 -0.26 -14.82
CA ALA A 230 -0.55 -1.46 -15.13
C ALA A 230 0.70 -1.59 -14.23
N ILE A 231 1.46 -0.52 -14.05
CA ILE A 231 2.62 -0.49 -13.14
C ILE A 231 2.17 -0.77 -11.70
N MET A 232 1.05 -0.19 -11.27
CA MET A 232 0.48 -0.41 -9.95
C MET A 232 0.10 -1.88 -9.72
N LEU A 233 -0.59 -2.52 -10.66
CA LEU A 233 -0.94 -3.94 -10.59
C LEU A 233 0.27 -4.86 -10.74
N ASP A 234 1.30 -4.46 -11.50
CA ASP A 234 2.57 -5.17 -11.56
C ASP A 234 3.33 -5.13 -10.22
N ARG A 235 3.19 -4.04 -9.44
CA ARG A 235 3.73 -3.96 -8.07
C ARG A 235 2.99 -4.90 -7.12
N LEU A 236 1.66 -4.96 -7.23
CA LEU A 236 0.84 -5.92 -6.49
C LEU A 236 1.26 -7.37 -6.80
N GLN A 237 1.43 -7.68 -8.09
CA GLN A 237 1.93 -8.98 -8.56
C GLN A 237 3.36 -9.27 -8.06
N ALA A 238 4.25 -8.28 -8.08
CA ALA A 238 5.62 -8.44 -7.59
C ALA A 238 5.68 -8.72 -6.09
N PHE A 239 4.79 -8.10 -5.30
CA PHE A 239 4.65 -8.39 -3.88
C PHE A 239 4.18 -9.84 -3.66
N GLU A 240 3.16 -10.28 -4.38
CA GLU A 240 2.66 -11.67 -4.27
C GLU A 240 3.73 -12.69 -4.64
N ARG A 241 4.47 -12.44 -5.72
CA ARG A 241 5.59 -13.29 -6.15
C ARG A 241 6.71 -13.34 -5.11
N ASP A 242 7.03 -12.22 -4.48
CA ASP A 242 8.04 -12.16 -3.42
C ASP A 242 7.54 -12.87 -2.14
N ARG A 243 6.25 -12.75 -1.82
CA ARG A 243 5.58 -13.41 -0.68
C ARG A 243 5.56 -14.93 -0.85
N ALA A 244 5.23 -15.42 -2.05
CA ALA A 244 5.21 -16.85 -2.37
C ALA A 244 6.59 -17.52 -2.25
N ARG A 245 7.68 -16.73 -2.28
CA ARG A 245 9.06 -17.19 -2.11
C ARG A 245 9.55 -17.17 -0.66
N LEU A 246 8.72 -16.75 0.29
CA LEU A 246 9.06 -16.83 1.73
C LEU A 246 8.90 -18.27 2.19
N GLU A 247 9.90 -18.79 2.89
CA GLU A 247 9.83 -20.12 3.50
C GLU A 247 9.14 -20.05 4.87
N ALA A 248 8.62 -21.18 5.38
CA ALA A 248 7.98 -21.21 6.71
C ALA A 248 8.92 -20.67 7.81
N ALA A 249 10.21 -21.01 7.74
CA ALA A 249 11.24 -20.50 8.64
C ALA A 249 11.44 -18.97 8.58
N ASP A 250 11.13 -18.34 7.44
CA ASP A 250 11.18 -16.87 7.31
C ASP A 250 10.07 -16.19 8.12
N LEU A 251 8.97 -16.91 8.43
CA LEU A 251 7.76 -16.38 9.06
C LEU A 251 7.70 -16.63 10.58
N GLU A 252 8.51 -17.54 11.13
CA GLU A 252 8.48 -17.91 12.55
C GLU A 252 8.84 -16.76 13.51
N GLY A 253 8.04 -16.59 14.57
CA GLY A 253 8.42 -15.86 15.80
C GLY A 253 8.23 -14.34 15.81
N ARG A 254 7.40 -13.75 14.94
CA ARG A 254 7.13 -12.28 14.91
C ARG A 254 5.70 -11.90 14.48
N GLY A 255 4.69 -12.66 14.92
CA GLY A 255 3.30 -12.24 14.79
C GLY A 255 3.02 -10.93 15.54
N LEU A 256 1.89 -10.30 15.21
CA LEU A 256 1.32 -9.22 16.01
C LEU A 256 0.52 -9.77 17.19
N LEU A 257 -0.13 -10.92 17.01
CA LEU A 257 -0.74 -11.72 18.06
C LEU A 257 0.34 -12.52 18.81
N ASP A 258 0.21 -12.57 20.13
CA ASP A 258 1.00 -13.41 21.00
C ASP A 258 0.11 -14.42 21.74
N ASP A 259 0.75 -15.30 22.53
CA ASP A 259 0.05 -16.36 23.27
C ASP A 259 -0.87 -15.78 24.39
N GLU A 260 -0.68 -14.52 24.78
CA GLU A 260 -1.40 -13.84 25.87
C GLU A 260 -2.58 -13.02 25.33
N LEU A 261 -3.60 -13.73 24.85
CA LEU A 261 -4.84 -13.16 24.32
C LEU A 261 -5.79 -12.67 25.45
N PRO A 262 -6.64 -11.65 25.20
CA PRO A 262 -7.51 -11.06 26.22
C PRO A 262 -8.75 -11.91 26.58
N GLY A 263 -8.72 -13.24 26.36
CA GLY A 263 -9.84 -14.16 26.61
C GLY A 263 -10.91 -14.21 25.51
N ALA A 264 -10.85 -13.30 24.53
CA ALA A 264 -11.67 -13.33 23.32
C ALA A 264 -10.85 -13.90 22.13
N PRO A 265 -11.44 -14.74 21.26
CA PRO A 265 -10.75 -15.24 20.08
C PRO A 265 -10.48 -14.09 19.09
N PRO A 266 -9.32 -14.07 18.41
CA PRO A 266 -9.06 -13.08 17.37
C PRO A 266 -10.02 -13.29 16.20
N PRO A 267 -10.63 -12.23 15.65
CA PRO A 267 -11.42 -12.31 14.43
C PRO A 267 -10.60 -12.94 13.29
N GLU A 268 -11.26 -13.67 12.39
CA GLU A 268 -10.60 -14.28 11.22
C GLU A 268 -9.85 -13.24 10.37
N SER A 269 -10.46 -12.08 10.19
CA SER A 269 -9.86 -10.94 9.49
C SER A 269 -8.54 -10.48 10.12
N ALA A 270 -8.40 -10.56 11.44
CA ALA A 270 -7.18 -10.17 12.14
C ALA A 270 -6.01 -11.10 11.80
N ARG A 271 -6.27 -12.42 11.71
CA ARG A 271 -5.24 -13.40 11.33
C ARG A 271 -4.76 -13.19 9.90
N TYR A 272 -5.67 -12.86 8.97
CA TYR A 272 -5.29 -12.56 7.60
C TYR A 272 -4.45 -11.29 7.48
N VAL A 273 -4.87 -10.20 8.13
CA VAL A 273 -4.11 -8.94 8.17
C VAL A 273 -2.73 -9.17 8.79
N GLU A 274 -2.65 -9.95 9.88
CA GLU A 274 -1.39 -10.32 10.51
C GLU A 274 -0.48 -11.09 9.55
N ALA A 275 -0.99 -12.09 8.83
CA ALA A 275 -0.18 -12.87 7.89
C ALA A 275 0.42 -11.98 6.79
N LEU A 276 -0.36 -11.03 6.26
CA LEU A 276 0.12 -10.03 5.30
C LEU A 276 1.17 -9.09 5.92
N HIS A 277 0.93 -8.64 7.16
CA HIS A 277 1.89 -7.81 7.90
C HIS A 277 3.23 -8.51 8.09
N VAL A 278 3.22 -9.76 8.56
CA VAL A 278 4.45 -10.54 8.79
C VAL A 278 5.20 -10.72 7.48
N ALA A 279 4.52 -11.05 6.39
CA ALA A 279 5.14 -11.16 5.07
C ALA A 279 5.78 -9.83 4.64
N ALA A 280 5.05 -8.72 4.74
CA ALA A 280 5.54 -7.39 4.38
C ALA A 280 6.75 -6.97 5.22
N ASP A 281 6.71 -7.14 6.55
CA ASP A 281 7.82 -6.79 7.45
C ASP A 281 9.07 -7.64 7.15
N ARG A 282 8.90 -8.95 6.92
CA ARG A 282 10.02 -9.84 6.59
C ARG A 282 10.67 -9.47 5.27
N LEU A 283 9.87 -9.20 4.24
CA LEU A 283 10.38 -8.74 2.96
C LEU A 283 11.07 -7.38 3.10
N ALA A 284 10.49 -6.44 3.85
CA ALA A 284 11.09 -5.15 4.13
C ALA A 284 12.47 -5.30 4.78
N LEU A 285 12.62 -6.14 5.82
CA LEU A 285 13.90 -6.40 6.47
C LEU A 285 14.91 -7.10 5.55
N LYS A 286 14.45 -8.02 4.70
CA LYS A 286 15.28 -8.72 3.70
C LYS A 286 15.86 -7.75 2.69
N TYR A 287 15.03 -6.88 2.10
CA TYR A 287 15.47 -5.88 1.13
C TYR A 287 16.25 -4.73 1.80
N GLN A 288 15.92 -4.34 3.03
CA GLN A 288 16.71 -3.39 3.81
C GLN A 288 18.15 -3.87 3.99
N LYS A 289 18.35 -5.16 4.31
CA LYS A 289 19.70 -5.75 4.43
C LYS A 289 20.44 -5.72 3.09
N ARG A 290 19.77 -5.99 1.97
CA ARG A 290 20.37 -5.94 0.62
C ARG A 290 20.77 -4.52 0.23
N VAL A 291 19.89 -3.54 0.46
CA VAL A 291 20.16 -2.12 0.27
C VAL A 291 21.36 -1.68 1.10
N ASN A 292 21.38 -1.99 2.40
CA ASN A 292 22.49 -1.61 3.27
C ASN A 292 23.81 -2.26 2.83
N ARG A 293 23.80 -3.54 2.45
CA ARG A 293 25.00 -4.23 1.92
C ARG A 293 25.47 -3.61 0.61
N GLY A 294 24.56 -3.28 -0.30
CA GLY A 294 24.88 -2.59 -1.56
C GLY A 294 25.50 -1.22 -1.29
N LEU A 295 24.89 -0.42 -0.41
CA LEU A 295 25.40 0.88 0.02
C LEU A 295 26.82 0.73 0.59
N TYR A 296 27.02 -0.14 1.58
CA TYR A 296 28.35 -0.36 2.15
C TYR A 296 29.35 -0.91 1.12
N GLY A 297 28.93 -1.78 0.21
CA GLY A 297 29.76 -2.31 -0.86
C GLY A 297 30.28 -1.22 -1.80
N ILE A 298 29.39 -0.39 -2.33
CA ILE A 298 29.74 0.73 -3.23
C ILE A 298 30.70 1.70 -2.53
N HIS A 299 30.45 2.03 -1.26
CA HIS A 299 31.27 3.00 -0.53
C HIS A 299 32.63 2.40 -0.13
N THR A 300 32.71 1.11 0.20
CA THR A 300 33.98 0.41 0.40
C THR A 300 34.81 0.38 -0.89
N LEU A 301 34.17 0.09 -2.04
CA LEU A 301 34.84 0.15 -3.34
C LEU A 301 35.37 1.55 -3.64
N ALA A 302 34.62 2.61 -3.32
CA ALA A 302 35.09 3.99 -3.48
C ALA A 302 36.32 4.30 -2.60
N ILE A 303 36.35 3.84 -1.35
CA ILE A 303 37.53 3.99 -0.47
C ILE A 303 38.73 3.24 -1.06
N LEU A 304 38.54 2.01 -1.52
CA LEU A 304 39.61 1.21 -2.12
C LEU A 304 40.14 1.82 -3.42
N MET A 305 39.25 2.34 -4.26
CA MET A 305 39.64 3.06 -5.48
C MET A 305 40.45 4.31 -5.16
N GLY A 306 40.02 5.10 -4.17
CA GLY A 306 40.78 6.27 -3.71
C GLY A 306 42.14 5.89 -3.11
N LEU A 307 42.21 4.79 -2.35
CA LEU A 307 43.48 4.26 -1.84
C LEU A 307 44.42 3.87 -2.98
N VAL A 308 43.93 3.13 -3.98
CA VAL A 308 44.72 2.73 -5.15
C VAL A 308 45.21 3.97 -5.91
N PHE A 309 44.37 4.98 -6.08
CA PHE A 309 44.75 6.23 -6.73
C PHE A 309 45.85 6.99 -5.97
N ILE A 310 45.73 7.13 -4.64
CA ILE A 310 46.72 7.80 -3.79
C ILE A 310 48.05 7.02 -3.78
N VAL A 311 48.01 5.68 -3.70
CA VAL A 311 49.22 4.85 -3.78
C VAL A 311 49.87 4.97 -5.16
N TYR A 312 49.06 5.05 -6.23
CA TYR A 312 49.56 5.23 -7.58
C TYR A 312 50.27 6.57 -7.79
N SER A 313 49.85 7.63 -7.09
CA SER A 313 50.48 8.96 -7.20
C SER A 313 51.78 9.09 -6.40
N GLU A 314 51.88 8.42 -5.24
CA GLU A 314 53.01 8.60 -4.31
C GLU A 314 54.17 7.63 -4.54
N TYR A 315 53.93 6.48 -5.18
CA TYR A 315 54.97 5.47 -5.41
C TYR A 315 55.25 5.30 -6.91
N PRO A 316 56.46 4.81 -7.30
CA PRO A 316 56.71 4.26 -8.62
C PRO A 316 55.84 3.01 -8.83
N ALA A 317 54.59 3.27 -9.18
CA ALA A 317 53.54 2.28 -9.14
C ALA A 317 53.60 1.38 -10.37
N PRO A 318 53.49 0.06 -10.18
CA PRO A 318 53.42 -0.87 -11.29
C PRO A 318 52.10 -0.69 -12.07
N ASP A 319 52.15 -0.85 -13.39
CA ASP A 319 51.01 -0.69 -14.31
C ASP A 319 49.78 -1.53 -13.92
N PHE A 320 49.96 -2.61 -13.14
CA PHE A 320 48.86 -3.44 -12.66
C PHE A 320 47.88 -2.70 -11.74
N LEU A 321 48.28 -1.63 -11.05
CA LEU A 321 47.38 -0.86 -10.18
C LEU A 321 46.24 -0.20 -10.97
N VAL A 322 46.49 0.18 -12.23
CA VAL A 322 45.44 0.71 -13.13
C VAL A 322 44.39 -0.37 -13.41
N TRP A 323 44.82 -1.61 -13.65
CA TRP A 323 43.90 -2.74 -13.84
C TRP A 323 43.09 -3.06 -12.58
N ILE A 324 43.69 -2.94 -11.39
CA ILE A 324 42.97 -3.08 -10.11
C ILE A 324 41.92 -1.97 -9.97
N PHE A 325 42.28 -0.72 -10.27
CA PHE A 325 41.34 0.41 -10.22
C PHE A 325 40.14 0.18 -11.15
N LEU A 326 40.40 -0.23 -12.39
CA LEU A 326 39.35 -0.56 -13.37
C LEU A 326 38.47 -1.72 -12.88
N ALA A 327 39.06 -2.78 -12.32
CA ALA A 327 38.30 -3.90 -11.78
C ALA A 327 37.37 -3.47 -10.62
N LEU A 328 37.85 -2.61 -9.70
CA LEU A 328 37.04 -2.05 -8.62
C LEU A 328 35.90 -1.17 -9.15
N PHE A 329 36.17 -0.35 -10.16
CA PHE A 329 35.15 0.48 -10.82
C PHE A 329 34.05 -0.36 -11.46
N PHE A 330 34.41 -1.36 -12.28
CA PHE A 330 33.42 -2.24 -12.91
C PHE A 330 32.67 -3.10 -11.90
N ALA A 331 33.29 -3.51 -10.79
CA ALA A 331 32.59 -4.16 -9.69
C ALA A 331 31.54 -3.24 -9.05
N GLY A 332 31.86 -1.95 -8.89
CA GLY A 332 30.93 -0.92 -8.40
C GLY A 332 29.73 -0.72 -9.34
N VAL A 333 29.99 -0.60 -10.64
CA VAL A 333 28.95 -0.50 -11.68
C VAL A 333 28.08 -1.75 -11.69
N ALA A 334 28.66 -2.94 -11.64
CA ALA A 334 27.92 -4.19 -11.62
C ALA A 334 27.02 -4.30 -10.38
N LEU A 335 27.50 -3.89 -9.21
CA LEU A 335 26.73 -3.88 -7.97
C LEU A 335 25.55 -2.89 -8.05
N HIS A 336 25.77 -1.72 -8.64
CA HIS A 336 24.73 -0.71 -8.85
C HIS A 336 23.65 -1.21 -9.81
N VAL A 337 24.03 -1.66 -11.02
CA VAL A 337 23.10 -2.19 -12.02
C VAL A 337 22.32 -3.40 -11.49
N ALA A 338 22.95 -4.25 -10.69
CA ALA A 338 22.26 -5.38 -10.05
C ALA A 338 21.23 -4.94 -8.99
N GLY A 339 21.51 -3.85 -8.27
CA GLY A 339 20.59 -3.25 -7.29
C GLY A 339 19.37 -2.64 -7.95
N ASP A 340 19.58 -1.90 -9.04
CA ASP A 340 18.52 -1.17 -9.76
C ASP A 340 17.63 -2.11 -10.55
N ARG A 341 18.21 -3.06 -11.31
CA ARG A 341 17.44 -4.06 -12.06
C ARG A 341 16.57 -4.95 -11.17
N ARG A 342 16.93 -5.11 -9.90
CA ARG A 342 16.15 -5.88 -8.92
C ARG A 342 15.34 -5.00 -7.97
N GLU A 343 15.39 -3.69 -8.18
CA GLU A 343 14.63 -2.65 -7.47
C GLU A 343 14.69 -2.80 -5.95
N TRP A 344 15.86 -3.14 -5.39
CA TRP A 344 15.98 -3.45 -3.96
C TRP A 344 15.56 -2.27 -3.08
N HIS A 345 15.86 -1.05 -3.51
CA HIS A 345 15.52 0.16 -2.77
C HIS A 345 14.01 0.39 -2.75
N ARG A 346 13.36 0.41 -3.92
CA ARG A 346 11.90 0.52 -4.04
C ARG A 346 11.19 -0.53 -3.20
N LYS A 347 11.53 -1.81 -3.37
CA LYS A 347 10.92 -2.92 -2.62
C LYS A 347 11.09 -2.78 -1.11
N TYR A 348 12.24 -2.31 -0.65
CA TYR A 348 12.44 -2.02 0.78
C TYR A 348 11.46 -0.95 1.28
N LEU A 349 11.39 0.19 0.61
CA LEU A 349 10.54 1.32 1.03
C LEU A 349 9.06 0.93 1.01
N ASP A 350 8.62 0.35 -0.11
CA ASP A 350 7.25 -0.02 -0.40
C ASP A 350 6.73 -1.10 0.57
N TYR A 351 7.51 -2.15 0.83
CA TYR A 351 7.11 -3.21 1.77
C TYR A 351 7.14 -2.75 3.23
N ARG A 352 8.03 -1.83 3.59
CA ARG A 352 8.04 -1.22 4.94
C ARG A 352 6.78 -0.36 5.14
N ALA A 353 6.41 0.45 4.15
CA ALA A 353 5.19 1.25 4.21
C ALA A 353 3.94 0.37 4.31
N LEU A 354 3.86 -0.71 3.51
CA LEU A 354 2.79 -1.69 3.62
C LEU A 354 2.74 -2.35 5.02
N ALA A 355 3.88 -2.76 5.57
CA ALA A 355 3.93 -3.35 6.91
C ALA A 355 3.42 -2.38 7.98
N GLU A 356 3.90 -1.13 8.01
CA GLU A 356 3.44 -0.16 9.00
C GLU A 356 1.95 0.16 8.86
N ALA A 357 1.43 0.21 7.62
CA ALA A 357 0.01 0.47 7.37
C ALA A 357 -0.88 -0.72 7.80
N LEU A 358 -0.51 -1.95 7.46
CA LEU A 358 -1.21 -3.16 7.90
C LEU A 358 -1.16 -3.31 9.42
N ARG A 359 -0.07 -2.89 10.07
CA ARG A 359 0.04 -2.90 11.54
C ARG A 359 -0.98 -1.96 12.18
N VAL A 360 -1.15 -0.75 11.66
CA VAL A 360 -2.19 0.18 12.15
C VAL A 360 -3.58 -0.40 11.88
N GLN A 361 -3.82 -0.92 10.67
CA GLN A 361 -5.08 -1.56 10.30
C GLN A 361 -5.46 -2.72 11.23
N PHE A 362 -4.49 -3.57 11.55
CA PHE A 362 -4.66 -4.68 12.48
C PHE A 362 -5.13 -4.20 13.86
N TYR A 363 -4.42 -3.23 14.45
CA TYR A 363 -4.74 -2.75 15.79
C TYR A 363 -6.04 -1.94 15.85
N TRP A 364 -6.37 -1.17 14.81
CA TRP A 364 -7.67 -0.47 14.72
C TRP A 364 -8.84 -1.43 14.59
N ASN A 365 -8.70 -2.48 13.78
CA ASN A 365 -9.72 -3.51 13.64
C ASN A 365 -9.96 -4.24 14.96
N LEU A 366 -8.90 -4.64 15.69
CA LEU A 366 -9.03 -5.30 16.99
C LEU A 366 -9.64 -4.38 18.06
N ALA A 367 -9.17 -3.14 18.16
CA ALA A 367 -9.68 -2.19 19.16
C ALA A 367 -11.13 -1.74 18.91
N GLY A 368 -11.70 -2.03 17.74
CA GLY A 368 -13.00 -1.50 17.32
C GLY A 368 -12.97 0.01 17.07
N VAL A 369 -11.84 0.53 16.59
CA VAL A 369 -11.71 1.94 16.18
C VAL A 369 -12.51 2.19 14.90
N VAL A 370 -12.52 1.23 13.98
CA VAL A 370 -13.37 1.28 12.80
C VAL A 370 -14.76 0.81 13.19
N GLU A 371 -15.77 1.66 12.96
CA GLU A 371 -17.15 1.36 13.30
C GLU A 371 -17.64 0.08 12.60
N ALA A 372 -18.42 -0.73 13.31
CA ALA A 372 -18.93 -2.01 12.83
C ALA A 372 -19.80 -1.85 11.57
N ASN A 373 -20.53 -0.74 11.49
CA ASN A 373 -21.45 -0.43 10.39
C ASN A 373 -20.80 0.38 9.26
N SER A 374 -19.56 0.84 9.44
CA SER A 374 -18.90 1.64 8.41
C SER A 374 -18.55 0.80 7.18
N VAL A 375 -18.98 1.30 6.03
CA VAL A 375 -18.71 0.74 4.70
C VAL A 375 -17.52 1.44 4.04
N ALA A 376 -17.16 2.63 4.54
CA ALA A 376 -16.02 3.41 4.08
C ALA A 376 -14.69 2.73 4.43
N PHE A 377 -13.67 2.96 3.61
CA PHE A 377 -12.32 2.51 3.92
C PHE A 377 -11.68 3.51 4.88
N ALA A 378 -11.60 3.16 6.17
CA ALA A 378 -11.12 4.06 7.23
C ALA A 378 -9.68 4.59 7.07
N TYR A 379 -8.94 4.10 6.08
CA TYR A 379 -7.54 4.43 5.81
C TYR A 379 -7.37 5.20 4.48
N GLU A 380 -8.46 5.76 3.93
CA GLU A 380 -8.50 6.46 2.63
C GLU A 380 -7.46 7.60 2.53
N ASN A 381 -7.15 8.28 3.63
CA ASN A 381 -6.22 9.41 3.66
C ASN A 381 -4.73 8.98 3.58
N PHE A 382 -4.40 7.71 3.79
CA PHE A 382 -3.01 7.24 3.81
C PHE A 382 -2.41 7.21 2.39
N LEU A 383 -1.29 7.92 2.20
CA LEU A 383 -0.61 8.07 0.90
C LEU A 383 -1.47 8.70 -0.22
N GLN A 384 -2.59 9.36 0.11
CA GLN A 384 -3.54 9.85 -0.90
C GLN A 384 -2.99 11.00 -1.76
N LYS A 385 -2.08 11.81 -1.22
CA LYS A 385 -1.42 12.92 -1.93
C LYS A 385 -0.17 12.47 -2.71
N GLN A 386 0.05 11.16 -2.81
CA GLN A 386 1.29 10.60 -3.33
C GLN A 386 1.10 10.03 -4.73
N ASP A 387 2.21 9.59 -5.31
CA ASP A 387 2.25 8.98 -6.64
C ASP A 387 1.26 7.80 -6.73
N VAL A 388 0.45 7.78 -7.81
CA VAL A 388 -0.51 6.73 -8.15
C VAL A 388 0.11 5.34 -8.02
N GLU A 389 1.40 5.21 -8.31
CA GLU A 389 2.08 3.93 -8.18
C GLU A 389 2.23 3.39 -6.74
N LEU A 390 1.85 4.14 -5.71
CA LEU A 390 1.76 3.67 -4.31
C LEU A 390 0.37 3.11 -3.97
N GLY A 391 -0.60 3.24 -4.86
CA GLY A 391 -1.96 2.75 -4.68
C GLY A 391 -2.09 1.26 -4.48
N TRP A 392 -1.12 0.48 -4.97
CA TRP A 392 -1.06 -0.95 -4.73
C TRP A 392 -1.02 -1.28 -3.22
N ILE A 393 -0.38 -0.44 -2.39
CA ILE A 393 -0.33 -0.60 -0.92
C ILE A 393 -1.75 -0.48 -0.35
N ARG A 394 -2.49 0.54 -0.78
CA ARG A 394 -3.89 0.72 -0.38
C ARG A 394 -4.75 -0.43 -0.88
N HIS A 395 -4.56 -0.91 -2.10
CA HIS A 395 -5.30 -2.07 -2.60
C HIS A 395 -5.10 -3.32 -1.73
N VAL A 396 -3.88 -3.60 -1.25
CA VAL A 396 -3.64 -4.69 -0.29
C VAL A 396 -4.43 -4.48 1.00
N MET A 397 -4.40 -3.27 1.56
CA MET A 397 -5.14 -2.94 2.77
C MET A 397 -6.66 -3.06 2.57
N ARG A 398 -7.18 -2.65 1.42
CA ARG A 398 -8.60 -2.76 1.06
C ARG A 398 -9.02 -4.22 0.90
N ALA A 399 -8.21 -5.04 0.23
CA ALA A 399 -8.44 -6.48 0.14
C ALA A 399 -8.45 -7.14 1.53
N ALA A 400 -7.57 -6.74 2.44
CA ALA A 400 -7.61 -7.23 3.82
C ALA A 400 -8.85 -6.75 4.61
N SER A 401 -9.38 -5.57 4.27
CA SER A 401 -10.63 -5.03 4.83
C SER A 401 -11.88 -5.77 4.34
N LEU A 402 -11.85 -6.41 3.17
CA LEU A 402 -12.98 -7.24 2.70
C LEU A 402 -13.32 -8.34 3.70
N LEU A 403 -12.30 -8.96 4.31
CA LEU A 403 -12.48 -10.05 5.27
C LEU A 403 -13.07 -9.61 6.62
N ARG A 404 -13.12 -8.31 6.91
CA ARG A 404 -13.65 -7.77 8.17
C ARG A 404 -15.09 -8.19 8.42
N THR A 405 -15.38 -8.69 9.61
CA THR A 405 -16.76 -8.89 10.10
C THR A 405 -17.43 -7.53 10.29
N ARG A 406 -18.61 -7.34 9.69
CA ARG A 406 -19.40 -6.11 9.75
C ARG A 406 -20.68 -6.37 10.53
N GLY A 407 -21.23 -5.33 11.15
CA GLY A 407 -22.45 -5.43 11.98
C GLY A 407 -22.25 -5.98 13.40
N GLU A 408 -21.04 -6.43 13.75
CA GLU A 408 -20.70 -6.87 15.11
C GLU A 408 -19.71 -5.89 15.75
N GLU A 409 -20.03 -5.43 16.98
CA GLU A 409 -19.11 -4.60 17.75
C GLU A 409 -17.91 -5.43 18.25
N ALA A 410 -16.71 -4.83 18.17
CA ALA A 410 -15.51 -5.47 18.69
C ALA A 410 -15.55 -5.55 20.23
N ASP A 411 -15.13 -6.71 20.76
CA ASP A 411 -15.03 -6.96 22.20
C ASP A 411 -14.15 -5.86 22.88
N PRO A 412 -14.67 -5.17 23.92
CA PRO A 412 -13.92 -4.16 24.65
C PRO A 412 -12.56 -4.62 25.19
N ALA A 413 -12.39 -5.91 25.48
CA ALA A 413 -11.16 -6.47 26.01
C ALA A 413 -9.96 -6.27 25.05
N TRP A 414 -10.22 -6.28 23.74
CA TRP A 414 -9.19 -5.99 22.73
C TRP A 414 -8.62 -4.58 22.84
N THR A 415 -9.41 -3.59 23.28
CA THR A 415 -8.90 -2.22 23.42
C THR A 415 -7.78 -2.17 24.46
N GLY A 416 -7.93 -2.86 25.59
CA GLY A 416 -6.89 -2.94 26.61
C GLY A 416 -5.63 -3.66 26.09
N TRP A 417 -5.82 -4.78 25.39
CA TRP A 417 -4.72 -5.54 24.79
C TRP A 417 -3.95 -4.71 23.75
N VAL A 418 -4.65 -4.00 22.87
CA VAL A 418 -4.05 -3.10 21.86
C VAL A 418 -3.25 -1.99 22.55
N ILE A 419 -3.79 -1.38 23.60
CA ILE A 419 -3.08 -0.34 24.36
C ILE A 419 -1.74 -0.86 24.91
N GLU A 420 -1.72 -2.07 25.47
CA GLU A 420 -0.49 -2.65 26.04
C GLU A 420 0.50 -3.14 24.95
N ARG A 421 0.03 -3.74 23.86
CA ARG A 421 0.90 -4.35 22.84
C ARG A 421 1.34 -3.38 21.75
N TRP A 422 0.42 -2.54 21.27
CA TRP A 422 0.74 -1.55 20.23
C TRP A 422 1.43 -0.33 20.82
N VAL A 423 0.77 0.35 21.77
CA VAL A 423 1.30 1.60 22.35
C VAL A 423 2.44 1.26 23.31
N GLY A 424 2.16 0.38 24.28
CA GLY A 424 3.12 -0.11 25.25
C GLY A 424 3.61 0.94 26.25
N ASP A 425 4.78 0.68 26.85
CA ASP A 425 5.47 1.60 27.73
C ASP A 425 6.97 1.57 27.42
N THR A 426 7.68 2.64 27.78
CA THR A 426 9.13 2.80 27.69
C THR A 426 9.94 1.59 28.18
N GLY A 427 9.45 0.86 29.19
CA GLY A 427 10.11 -0.31 29.77
C GLY A 427 9.51 -1.69 29.44
N SER A 428 8.26 -1.76 28.95
CA SER A 428 7.53 -3.03 28.80
C SER A 428 7.27 -3.47 27.36
N GLY A 429 7.65 -2.66 26.36
CA GLY A 429 7.55 -3.02 24.94
C GLY A 429 6.67 -2.08 24.12
N GLY A 430 6.16 -2.56 23.00
CA GLY A 430 5.36 -1.77 22.05
C GLY A 430 6.15 -0.73 21.26
N GLN A 431 5.42 0.13 20.54
CA GLN A 431 6.02 1.13 19.67
C GLN A 431 6.69 2.27 20.42
N LEU A 432 6.21 2.61 21.63
CA LEU A 432 6.86 3.63 22.46
C LEU A 432 8.32 3.23 22.79
N ALA A 433 8.54 2.00 23.25
CA ALA A 433 9.88 1.49 23.51
C ALA A 433 10.72 1.36 22.22
N TYR A 434 10.09 0.99 21.09
CA TYR A 434 10.77 0.93 19.80
C TYR A 434 11.32 2.29 19.37
N TYR A 435 10.47 3.32 19.32
CA TYR A 435 10.88 4.66 18.89
C TYR A 435 11.92 5.27 19.83
N SER A 436 11.73 5.12 21.15
CA SER A 436 12.70 5.62 22.14
C SER A 436 14.08 4.96 21.98
N ARG A 437 14.14 3.63 21.79
CA ARG A 437 15.41 2.93 21.55
C ARG A 437 16.05 3.33 20.23
N LYS A 438 15.25 3.51 19.17
CA LYS A 438 15.76 3.89 17.85
C LYS A 438 16.28 5.33 17.81
N GLU A 439 15.66 6.24 18.54
CA GLU A 439 16.15 7.61 18.71
C GLU A 439 17.54 7.63 19.33
N VAL A 440 17.72 6.96 20.48
CA VAL A 440 19.02 6.85 21.17
C VAL A 440 20.06 6.14 20.30
N GLN A 441 19.70 5.03 19.66
CA GLN A 441 20.61 4.26 18.81
C GLN A 441 21.11 5.11 17.63
N ASN A 442 20.22 5.80 16.92
CA ASN A 442 20.60 6.62 15.76
C ASN A 442 21.36 7.88 16.18
N SER A 443 20.99 8.51 17.30
CA SER A 443 21.72 9.64 17.88
C SER A 443 23.18 9.27 18.18
N ASN A 444 23.39 8.13 18.84
CA ASN A 444 24.74 7.63 19.12
C ASN A 444 25.55 7.33 17.85
N ASN A 445 24.90 6.75 16.83
CA ASN A 445 25.55 6.48 15.54
C ASN A 445 25.94 7.78 14.81
N TYR A 446 25.07 8.78 14.84
CA TYR A 446 25.32 10.09 14.25
C TYR A 446 26.47 10.83 14.96
N HIS A 447 26.49 10.83 16.30
CA HIS A 447 27.61 11.41 17.07
C HIS A 447 28.95 10.72 16.79
N ARG A 448 28.96 9.39 16.60
CA ARG A 448 30.16 8.66 16.17
C ARG A 448 30.64 9.10 14.79
N THR A 449 29.71 9.34 13.85
CA THR A 449 30.03 9.88 12.52
C THR A 449 30.66 11.26 12.61
N GLU A 450 30.08 12.18 13.37
CA GLU A 450 30.64 13.52 13.57
C GLU A 450 32.00 13.49 14.26
N TRP A 451 32.14 12.64 15.28
CA TRP A 451 33.41 12.48 15.99
C TRP A 451 34.49 11.93 15.05
N LEU A 452 34.19 10.92 14.24
CA LEU A 452 35.12 10.39 13.24
C LEU A 452 35.54 11.48 12.25
N GLY A 453 34.60 12.28 11.74
CA GLY A 453 34.89 13.40 10.84
C GLY A 453 35.85 14.41 11.46
N ARG A 454 35.62 14.81 12.72
CA ARG A 454 36.52 15.72 13.46
C ARG A 454 37.90 15.11 13.67
N VAL A 455 37.98 13.83 14.05
CA VAL A 455 39.27 13.14 14.25
C VAL A 455 40.04 13.07 12.94
N CYS A 456 39.42 12.64 11.84
CA CYS A 456 40.05 12.59 10.53
C CYS A 456 40.58 13.96 10.08
N LEU A 457 39.80 15.03 10.28
CA LEU A 457 40.22 16.40 9.97
C LEU A 457 41.44 16.82 10.78
N TRP A 458 41.39 16.71 12.12
CA TRP A 458 42.48 17.13 12.99
C TRP A 458 43.73 16.27 12.82
N SER A 459 43.58 14.96 12.58
CA SER A 459 44.68 14.08 12.23
C SER A 459 45.32 14.46 10.89
N GLY A 460 44.53 14.81 9.87
CA GLY A 460 45.06 15.29 8.58
C GLY A 460 45.84 16.60 8.73
N ILE A 461 45.33 17.57 9.49
CA ILE A 461 46.03 18.82 9.82
C ILE A 461 47.33 18.54 10.58
N GLY A 462 47.30 17.63 11.56
CA GLY A 462 48.47 17.23 12.33
C GLY A 462 49.55 16.59 11.46
N ILE A 463 49.16 15.71 10.54
CA ILE A 463 50.08 15.10 9.56
C ILE A 463 50.71 16.17 8.66
N ALA A 464 49.91 17.11 8.15
CA ALA A 464 50.42 18.22 7.33
C ALA A 464 51.46 19.06 8.08
N PHE A 465 51.24 19.33 9.38
CA PHE A 465 52.18 20.06 10.21
C PHE A 465 53.49 19.28 10.45
N ILE A 466 53.38 17.96 10.70
CA ILE A 466 54.54 17.07 10.84
C ILE A 466 55.36 17.05 9.54
N LEU A 467 54.70 16.91 8.39
CA LEU A 467 55.37 16.96 7.09
C LEU A 467 56.06 18.30 6.86
N GLY A 468 55.42 19.42 7.23
CA GLY A 468 55.99 20.76 7.08
C GLY A 468 57.22 21.00 7.97
N LEU A 469 57.20 20.56 9.23
CA LEU A 469 58.27 20.82 10.20
C LEU A 469 59.39 19.79 10.19
N ALA A 470 59.08 18.53 9.91
CA ALA A 470 60.02 17.41 10.02
C ALA A 470 60.45 16.82 8.67
N SER A 471 60.14 17.48 7.55
CA SER A 471 60.54 17.03 6.20
C SER A 471 62.05 16.75 6.08
N GLY A 472 62.91 17.50 6.76
CA GLY A 472 64.36 17.26 6.76
C GLY A 472 64.83 16.07 7.60
N VAL A 473 63.96 15.49 8.44
CA VAL A 473 64.30 14.41 9.38
C VAL A 473 63.63 13.08 8.98
N LEU A 474 62.46 13.16 8.32
CA LEU A 474 61.70 12.00 7.88
C LEU A 474 62.35 11.36 6.65
N SER A 475 62.42 10.02 6.62
CA SER A 475 62.80 9.30 5.40
C SER A 475 61.74 9.47 4.29
N GLU A 476 62.14 9.32 3.03
CA GLU A 476 61.20 9.37 1.89
C GLU A 476 60.01 8.41 2.08
N SER A 477 60.26 7.20 2.61
CA SER A 477 59.22 6.23 2.91
C SER A 477 58.24 6.70 3.99
N GLN A 478 58.70 7.41 5.02
CA GLN A 478 57.84 7.97 6.07
C GLN A 478 57.00 9.13 5.53
N GLN A 479 57.59 9.97 4.68
CA GLN A 479 56.87 11.07 4.04
C GLN A 479 55.74 10.54 3.13
N ALA A 480 56.03 9.54 2.31
CA ALA A 480 55.03 8.90 1.45
C ALA A 480 53.88 8.28 2.26
N ILE A 481 54.17 7.55 3.35
CA ILE A 481 53.12 6.99 4.23
C ILE A 481 52.26 8.09 4.84
N LEU A 482 52.86 9.18 5.30
CA LEU A 482 52.13 10.31 5.87
C LEU A 482 51.26 11.01 4.81
N LEU A 483 51.73 11.18 3.57
CA LEU A 483 50.93 11.71 2.47
C LEU A 483 49.74 10.79 2.13
N VAL A 484 49.95 9.47 2.07
CA VAL A 484 48.88 8.49 1.88
C VAL A 484 47.83 8.59 2.99
N LEU A 485 48.26 8.64 4.27
CA LEU A 485 47.37 8.79 5.41
C LEU A 485 46.61 10.13 5.38
N MET A 486 47.30 11.21 5.02
CA MET A 486 46.72 12.55 4.89
C MET A 486 45.62 12.60 3.83
N GLY A 487 45.75 11.86 2.72
CA GLY A 487 44.70 11.74 1.70
C GLY A 487 43.57 10.76 2.09
N MET A 488 43.91 9.66 2.75
CA MET A 488 42.94 8.61 3.12
C MET A 488 41.98 9.02 4.23
N LEU A 489 42.43 9.80 5.22
CA LEU A 489 41.59 10.20 6.35
C LEU A 489 40.39 11.07 5.92
N PRO A 490 40.56 12.14 5.11
CA PRO A 490 39.44 12.89 4.54
C PRO A 490 38.52 12.04 3.67
N LEU A 491 39.08 11.10 2.89
CA LEU A 491 38.28 10.20 2.04
C LEU A 491 37.34 9.32 2.89
N ILE A 492 37.85 8.68 3.94
CA ILE A 492 37.06 7.86 4.85
C ILE A 492 35.97 8.70 5.54
N ALA A 493 36.32 9.91 6.00
CA ALA A 493 35.37 10.82 6.63
C ALA A 493 34.25 11.24 5.66
N GLY A 494 34.59 11.65 4.44
CA GLY A 494 33.63 12.06 3.41
C GLY A 494 32.71 10.91 2.99
N VAL A 495 33.25 9.69 2.86
CA VAL A 495 32.46 8.49 2.56
C VAL A 495 31.48 8.17 3.69
N ARG A 496 31.90 8.25 4.96
CA ARG A 496 31.00 8.03 6.10
C ARG A 496 29.91 9.10 6.20
N ASP A 497 30.24 10.36 5.95
CA ASP A 497 29.28 11.47 5.91
C ASP A 497 28.25 11.26 4.79
N THR A 498 28.70 10.85 3.60
CA THR A 498 27.82 10.50 2.47
C THR A 498 26.85 9.37 2.83
N ILE A 499 27.32 8.33 3.52
CA ILE A 499 26.45 7.24 4.01
C ILE A 499 25.41 7.78 5.00
N SER A 500 25.81 8.67 5.92
CA SER A 500 24.90 9.28 6.90
C SER A 500 23.81 10.12 6.22
N HIS A 501 24.20 10.91 5.21
CA HIS A 501 23.28 11.71 4.39
C HIS A 501 22.31 10.81 3.60
N LYS A 502 22.81 9.78 2.91
CA LYS A 502 21.98 8.82 2.15
C LYS A 502 21.00 8.05 3.05
N LYS A 503 21.34 7.82 4.32
CA LYS A 503 20.44 7.20 5.30
C LYS A 503 19.50 8.17 5.99
N ALA A 504 19.60 9.46 5.71
CA ALA A 504 18.84 10.50 6.40
C ALA A 504 18.93 10.41 7.94
N GLU A 505 20.12 10.10 8.48
CA GLU A 505 20.27 9.82 9.93
C GLU A 505 19.76 10.99 10.80
N LYS A 506 20.01 12.25 10.37
CA LYS A 506 19.53 13.46 11.07
C LYS A 506 18.01 13.55 11.11
N GLU A 507 17.38 13.33 9.98
CA GLU A 507 15.92 13.39 9.84
C GLU A 507 15.24 12.24 10.56
N LEU A 508 15.79 11.02 10.48
CA LEU A 508 15.32 9.85 11.22
C LEU A 508 15.35 10.08 12.73
N ILE A 509 16.40 10.70 13.29
CA ILE A 509 16.45 11.05 14.72
C ILE A 509 15.29 11.98 15.07
N LYS A 510 15.01 13.00 14.25
CA LYS A 510 13.90 13.93 14.48
C LYS A 510 12.54 13.22 14.41
N GLN A 511 12.33 12.37 13.40
CA GLN A 511 11.11 11.58 13.24
C GLN A 511 10.88 10.63 14.43
N TYR A 512 11.90 9.86 14.82
CA TYR A 512 11.78 8.95 15.98
C TYR A 512 11.51 9.69 17.28
N ARG A 513 12.15 10.86 17.50
CA ARG A 513 11.88 11.70 18.67
C ARG A 513 10.44 12.23 18.66
N PHE A 514 9.97 12.70 17.50
CA PHE A 514 8.60 13.18 17.33
C PHE A 514 7.59 12.07 17.66
N MET A 515 7.76 10.89 17.05
CA MET A 515 6.86 9.75 17.27
C MET A 515 6.91 9.22 18.71
N ALA A 516 8.09 9.14 19.33
CA ALA A 516 8.19 8.78 20.74
C ALA A 516 7.38 9.74 21.64
N ARG A 517 7.40 11.05 21.35
CA ARG A 517 6.60 12.05 22.08
C ARG A 517 5.10 11.86 21.84
N ILE A 518 4.67 11.63 20.60
CA ILE A 518 3.25 11.38 20.29
C ILE A 518 2.73 10.13 21.01
N PHE A 519 3.47 9.02 20.96
CA PHE A 519 3.13 7.79 21.68
C PHE A 519 3.13 7.97 23.21
N THR A 520 4.05 8.79 23.75
CA THR A 520 4.06 9.13 25.18
C THR A 520 2.78 9.87 25.58
N ASN A 521 2.40 10.90 24.81
CA ASN A 521 1.20 11.68 25.06
C ASN A 521 -0.07 10.80 24.96
N ALA A 522 -0.15 9.96 23.93
CA ALA A 522 -1.25 9.01 23.77
C ALA A 522 -1.34 8.03 24.95
N ARG A 523 -0.22 7.46 25.40
CA ARG A 523 -0.18 6.57 26.57
C ARG A 523 -0.67 7.26 27.84
N GLN A 524 -0.32 8.53 28.06
CA GLN A 524 -0.82 9.31 29.20
C GLN A 524 -2.34 9.50 29.13
N LEU A 525 -2.89 9.88 27.98
CA LEU A 525 -4.33 10.03 27.77
C LEU A 525 -5.09 8.70 27.99
N LEU A 526 -4.55 7.59 27.47
CA LEU A 526 -5.13 6.25 27.59
C LEU A 526 -5.12 5.74 29.05
N ARG A 527 -4.11 6.09 29.84
CA ARG A 527 -4.06 5.79 31.28
C ARG A 527 -5.02 6.65 32.09
N GLY A 528 -5.25 7.90 31.67
CA GLY A 528 -6.07 8.88 32.38
C GLY A 528 -7.58 8.66 32.26
N SER A 529 -8.05 7.78 31.38
CA SER A 529 -9.48 7.51 31.18
C SER A 529 -9.74 6.03 31.01
N THR A 530 -10.87 5.54 31.54
CA THR A 530 -11.40 4.18 31.32
C THR A 530 -12.54 4.15 30.29
N ASP A 531 -12.99 5.31 29.82
CA ASP A 531 -14.03 5.41 28.79
C ASP A 531 -13.54 4.80 27.47
N LEU A 532 -14.27 3.79 27.00
CA LEU A 532 -13.97 3.03 25.80
C LEU A 532 -14.02 3.91 24.55
N ALA A 533 -15.02 4.79 24.44
CA ALA A 533 -15.18 5.66 23.28
C ALA A 533 -14.02 6.67 23.19
N PHE A 534 -13.66 7.29 24.31
CA PHE A 534 -12.48 8.15 24.39
C PHE A 534 -11.19 7.40 24.03
N ARG A 535 -10.97 6.20 24.58
CA ARG A 535 -9.77 5.39 24.27
C ARG A 535 -9.68 5.07 22.77
N ARG A 536 -10.78 4.65 22.15
CA ARG A 536 -10.85 4.40 20.70
C ARG A 536 -10.53 5.65 19.87
N ARG A 537 -11.03 6.83 20.27
CA ARG A 537 -10.66 8.11 19.62
C ARG A 537 -9.17 8.43 19.72
N VAL A 538 -8.56 8.20 20.89
CA VAL A 538 -7.11 8.40 21.06
C VAL A 538 -6.31 7.43 20.18
N LEU A 539 -6.74 6.16 20.09
CA LEU A 539 -6.11 5.16 19.21
C LEU A 539 -6.29 5.51 17.72
N LYS A 540 -7.43 6.09 17.33
CA LYS A 540 -7.66 6.63 15.99
C LYS A 540 -6.65 7.74 15.66
N ALA A 541 -6.60 8.79 16.47
CA ALA A 541 -5.67 9.90 16.26
C ALA A 541 -4.19 9.44 16.25
N LEU A 542 -3.83 8.48 17.10
CA LEU A 542 -2.49 7.91 17.13
C LEU A 542 -2.15 7.13 15.84
N GLY A 543 -3.11 6.37 15.31
CA GLY A 543 -2.92 5.64 14.06
C GLY A 543 -2.84 6.56 12.85
N GLU A 544 -3.62 7.64 12.81
CA GLU A 544 -3.57 8.66 11.76
C GLU A 544 -2.18 9.31 11.73
N ALA A 545 -1.66 9.71 12.90
CA ALA A 545 -0.30 10.25 13.01
C ALA A 545 0.79 9.23 12.59
N ALA A 546 0.59 7.94 12.87
CA ALA A 546 1.52 6.89 12.47
C ALA A 546 1.50 6.62 10.95
N LEU A 547 0.32 6.69 10.33
CA LEU A 547 0.15 6.58 8.88
C LEU A 547 0.74 7.80 8.16
N GLU A 548 0.52 9.01 8.69
CA GLU A 548 1.11 10.25 8.16
C GLU A 548 2.64 10.21 8.23
N GLU A 549 3.23 9.80 9.37
CA GLU A 549 4.69 9.64 9.49
C GLU A 549 5.23 8.60 8.49
N GLY A 550 4.53 7.49 8.29
CA GLY A 550 4.90 6.49 7.29
C GLY A 550 4.91 7.05 5.86
N ALA A 551 3.96 7.93 5.54
CA ALA A 551 3.90 8.64 4.26
C ALA A 551 5.04 9.66 4.11
N GLU A 552 5.35 10.45 5.13
CA GLU A 552 6.50 11.37 5.10
C GLU A 552 7.83 10.62 4.98
N TRP A 553 7.95 9.49 5.69
CA TRP A 553 9.14 8.66 5.67
C TRP A 553 9.43 8.12 4.25
N ILE A 554 8.41 7.63 3.54
CA ILE A 554 8.61 7.09 2.20
C ILE A 554 9.06 8.17 1.20
N LEU A 555 8.48 9.37 1.30
CA LEU A 555 8.83 10.52 0.45
C LEU A 555 10.26 10.98 0.64
N MET A 556 10.67 11.09 1.91
CA MET A 556 12.02 11.49 2.26
C MET A 556 13.06 10.52 1.69
N HIS A 557 12.76 9.23 1.65
CA HIS A 557 13.70 8.23 1.12
C HIS A 557 13.64 8.13 -0.41
N ARG A 558 12.47 8.26 -1.03
CA ARG A 558 12.35 8.28 -2.51
C ARG A 558 13.03 9.49 -3.13
N SER A 559 13.03 10.65 -2.46
CA SER A 559 13.79 11.84 -2.90
C SER A 559 15.31 11.72 -2.71
N ARG A 560 15.78 10.67 -2.04
CA ARG A 560 17.20 10.35 -1.84
C ARG A 560 17.51 8.95 -2.39
N PRO A 561 17.31 8.73 -3.72
CA PRO A 561 17.62 7.43 -4.29
C PRO A 561 19.11 7.12 -4.04
N LEU A 562 19.42 5.83 -3.87
CA LEU A 562 20.81 5.39 -3.71
C LEU A 562 21.66 5.69 -4.97
N GLU A 563 20.98 5.92 -6.08
CA GLU A 563 21.47 6.26 -7.40
C GLU A 563 22.17 7.62 -7.37
N HIS A 564 23.36 7.69 -7.97
CA HIS A 564 23.99 8.97 -8.23
C HIS A 564 23.29 9.60 -9.43
N GLN A 565 22.80 10.84 -9.29
CA GLN A 565 22.35 11.70 -10.40
C GLN A 565 23.51 12.13 -11.33
N GLY A 566 24.51 11.27 -11.56
CA GLY A 566 25.77 11.65 -12.21
C GLY A 566 26.20 10.81 -13.40
N LEU A 567 25.37 9.86 -13.88
CA LEU A 567 25.70 9.03 -15.05
C LEU A 567 24.49 8.85 -15.99
N SER A 568 23.71 9.92 -16.20
CA SER A 568 22.75 10.04 -17.32
C SER A 568 23.21 11.11 -18.30
#